data_AF-A0A971EJD8-F1
#
_entry.id   AF-A0A971EJD8-F1
#
_cell.length_a   1.000
_cell.length_b   1.000
_cell.length_c   1.000
_cell.angle_alpha   90.00
_cell.angle_beta   90.00
_cell.angle_gamma   90.00
#
_symmetry.space_group_name_H-M   'P 1'
#
loop_
_entity.id
_entity.type
_entity.pdbx_description
1 polymer ?
#
loop_
_entity_poly.entity_id
_entity_poly.type
_entity_poly.pdbx_seq_one_letter_code
_entity_poly.pdbx_strand_id
1 'polypeptide(L)'
;MREVVERPKKYITLTYGCQMNERDSETIAGLVERSGYQEASSLEDADLVIFNTCSVRHSAENKVYGKLGQLKRLKHEKPGLLVAFGGCMAQLEEVRNKLQNIGVVDVVFGTHSLHELPYLLEKAAAGLEKPVVDVWSEPGKVVEHLPARRRGGISAFVNIMFGCNNFCAYCIVPYTRGRERSRQPQDILVEVQQLVEQGIKEVTLLGQNVNSYGRGLEQKVDFADLLRMVNEVPGLSRIRFTTSHPRDMSDKLIHTIAASARVCEHIHAPLQAGSNRILRAMNRGYTREDYLELVAKMRATIPGVAITSDLIVGFPGETDEDFQDTLDMVEKVRFDAAFTFMFSPRSGTKAAEMKGQLPLEVKKERLLKLNEVQYGIALEANRRLEGQRVEVLVEGQSKTNPEKMTGRTRTNRIVVFNGDEQLVGKLVEVRILAAKTFTMFGEI
;
A
#
# COMPACT_ATOMS: atom_id res chain seq x y z
N MET A 1 -49.71 -18.44 3.02
CA MET A 1 -48.29 -18.17 2.69
C MET A 1 -47.70 -17.33 3.80
N ARG A 2 -46.77 -17.87 4.60
CA ARG A 2 -45.96 -17.02 5.48
C ARG A 2 -44.89 -16.39 4.60
N GLU A 3 -44.91 -15.07 4.43
CA GLU A 3 -43.78 -14.35 3.88
C GLU A 3 -42.58 -14.62 4.78
N VAL A 4 -41.64 -15.43 4.29
CA VAL A 4 -40.31 -15.50 4.86
C VAL A 4 -39.66 -14.18 4.50
N VAL A 5 -39.68 -13.22 5.42
CA VAL A 5 -38.88 -12.01 5.29
C VAL A 5 -37.42 -12.47 5.36
N GLU A 6 -36.80 -12.69 4.19
CA GLU A 6 -35.39 -13.05 4.11
C GLU A 6 -34.59 -11.92 4.74
N ARG A 7 -33.93 -12.22 5.88
CA ARG A 7 -33.01 -11.27 6.50
C ARG A 7 -31.93 -10.90 5.48
N PRO A 8 -31.51 -9.62 5.39
CA PRO A 8 -30.48 -9.22 4.46
C PRO A 8 -29.19 -10.01 4.74
N LYS A 9 -28.59 -10.58 3.69
CA LYS A 9 -27.34 -11.35 3.81
C LYS A 9 -26.21 -10.42 4.24
N LYS A 10 -25.33 -10.90 5.10
CA LYS A 10 -24.24 -10.10 5.64
C LYS A 10 -22.88 -10.51 5.11
N TYR A 11 -21.98 -9.55 4.85
CA TYR A 11 -20.62 -9.80 4.39
C TYR A 11 -19.59 -9.23 5.37
N ILE A 12 -18.40 -9.84 5.40
CA ILE A 12 -17.24 -9.26 6.08
C ILE A 12 -15.98 -9.45 5.23
N THR A 13 -15.21 -8.38 5.05
CA THR A 13 -13.96 -8.42 4.30
C THR A 13 -12.76 -8.44 5.23
N LEU A 14 -11.99 -9.53 5.19
CA LEU A 14 -10.72 -9.66 5.88
C LEU A 14 -9.59 -9.23 4.94
N THR A 15 -9.08 -8.02 5.16
CA THR A 15 -8.02 -7.43 4.34
C THR A 15 -6.65 -7.75 4.91
N TYR A 16 -5.80 -8.37 4.10
CA TYR A 16 -4.43 -8.74 4.46
C TYR A 16 -3.48 -8.23 3.38
N GLY A 17 -2.77 -7.13 3.64
CA GLY A 17 -1.83 -6.64 2.64
C GLY A 17 -1.36 -5.21 2.81
N CYS A 18 -1.40 -4.48 1.70
CA CYS A 18 -0.96 -3.10 1.59
C CYS A 18 -2.15 -2.15 1.34
N GLN A 19 -1.83 -0.88 1.15
CA GLN A 19 -2.78 0.20 0.85
C GLN A 19 -3.63 -0.09 -0.39
N MET A 20 -3.08 -0.80 -1.38
CA MET A 20 -3.87 -1.21 -2.55
C MET A 20 -4.89 -2.31 -2.21
N ASN A 21 -4.57 -3.22 -1.28
CA ASN A 21 -5.58 -4.17 -0.80
C ASN A 21 -6.67 -3.43 -0.01
N GLU A 22 -6.33 -2.43 0.80
CA GLU A 22 -7.37 -1.60 1.46
C GLU A 22 -8.29 -0.93 0.42
N ARG A 23 -7.71 -0.34 -0.64
CA ARG A 23 -8.51 0.26 -1.73
C ARG A 23 -9.34 -0.75 -2.50
N ASP A 24 -8.78 -1.92 -2.81
CA ASP A 24 -9.50 -3.02 -3.46
C ASP A 24 -10.64 -3.52 -2.58
N SER A 25 -10.46 -3.54 -1.25
CA SER A 25 -11.50 -3.93 -0.29
C SER A 25 -12.68 -2.94 -0.26
N GLU A 26 -12.45 -1.64 -0.45
CA GLU A 26 -13.54 -0.67 -0.65
C GLU A 26 -14.36 -1.01 -1.90
N THR A 27 -13.69 -1.38 -3.00
CA THR A 27 -14.36 -1.78 -4.24
C THR A 27 -15.13 -3.08 -4.08
N ILE A 28 -14.53 -4.08 -3.43
CA ILE A 28 -15.18 -5.35 -3.10
C ILE A 28 -16.47 -5.10 -2.30
N ALA A 29 -16.37 -4.29 -1.25
CA ALA A 29 -17.51 -3.89 -0.41
C ALA A 29 -18.62 -3.22 -1.24
N GLY A 30 -18.25 -2.26 -2.09
CA GLY A 30 -19.22 -1.57 -2.98
C GLY A 30 -19.90 -2.51 -3.97
N LEU A 31 -19.19 -3.51 -4.51
CA LEU A 31 -19.75 -4.50 -5.42
C LEU A 31 -20.76 -5.41 -4.70
N VAL A 32 -20.40 -5.97 -3.54
CA VAL A 32 -21.29 -6.90 -2.83
C VAL A 32 -22.50 -6.20 -2.22
N GLU A 33 -22.38 -4.93 -1.84
CA GLU A 33 -23.53 -4.14 -1.37
C GLU A 33 -24.54 -3.85 -2.47
N ARG A 34 -24.07 -3.59 -3.70
CA ARG A 34 -24.97 -3.50 -4.86
C ARG A 34 -25.67 -4.82 -5.16
N SER A 35 -25.08 -5.95 -4.76
CA SER A 35 -25.70 -7.28 -4.81
C SER A 35 -26.62 -7.58 -3.61
N GLY A 36 -26.90 -6.60 -2.74
CA GLY A 36 -27.86 -6.73 -1.64
C GLY A 36 -27.28 -7.21 -0.31
N TYR A 37 -25.95 -7.35 -0.18
CA TYR A 37 -25.32 -7.66 1.10
C TYR A 37 -25.21 -6.42 2.00
N GLN A 38 -25.13 -6.63 3.31
CA GLN A 38 -24.84 -5.60 4.31
C GLN A 38 -23.59 -5.94 5.11
N GLU A 39 -22.85 -4.94 5.60
CA GLU A 39 -21.64 -5.20 6.40
C GLU A 39 -22.00 -5.90 7.72
N ALA A 40 -21.31 -7.00 8.02
CA ALA A 40 -21.49 -7.76 9.24
C ALA A 40 -20.74 -7.13 10.42
N SER A 41 -21.31 -7.27 11.62
CA SER A 41 -20.65 -6.79 12.86
C SER A 41 -19.54 -7.71 13.36
N SER A 42 -19.58 -8.99 12.97
CA SER A 42 -18.59 -10.01 13.31
C SER A 42 -18.51 -11.10 12.24
N LEU A 43 -17.50 -11.97 12.35
CA LEU A 43 -17.37 -13.14 11.47
C LEU A 43 -18.52 -14.12 11.67
N GLU A 44 -18.95 -14.29 12.91
CA GLU A 44 -20.03 -15.17 13.31
C GLU A 44 -21.40 -14.67 12.86
N ASP A 45 -21.54 -13.38 12.52
CA ASP A 45 -22.76 -12.77 11.98
C ASP A 45 -22.80 -12.80 10.44
N ALA A 46 -21.66 -13.04 9.78
CA ALA A 46 -21.56 -13.03 8.32
C ALA A 46 -22.20 -14.27 7.66
N ASP A 47 -22.73 -14.05 6.46
CA ASP A 47 -23.16 -15.07 5.49
C ASP A 47 -22.17 -15.16 4.29
N LEU A 48 -21.28 -14.17 4.16
CA LEU A 48 -20.17 -14.12 3.20
C LEU A 48 -18.89 -13.62 3.88
N VAL A 49 -17.81 -14.40 3.84
CA VAL A 49 -16.48 -13.97 4.28
C VAL A 49 -15.57 -13.81 3.07
N ILE A 50 -14.98 -12.62 2.90
CA ILE A 50 -14.14 -12.29 1.75
C ILE A 50 -12.70 -12.05 2.23
N PHE A 51 -11.76 -12.85 1.76
CA PHE A 51 -10.33 -12.60 1.96
C PHE A 51 -9.79 -11.76 0.80
N ASN A 52 -9.28 -10.57 1.08
CA ASN A 52 -8.50 -9.79 0.12
C ASN A 52 -7.03 -9.83 0.53
N THR A 53 -6.22 -10.56 -0.25
CA THR A 53 -4.90 -11.02 0.20
C THR A 53 -3.73 -10.44 -0.60
N CYS A 54 -2.56 -10.45 0.01
CA CYS A 54 -1.30 -9.98 -0.56
C CYS A 54 -0.26 -11.09 -0.57
N SER A 55 0.49 -11.23 -1.67
CA SER A 55 1.55 -12.24 -1.86
C SER A 55 2.95 -11.72 -1.49
N VAL A 56 3.06 -10.48 -0.99
CA VAL A 56 4.36 -9.84 -0.76
C VAL A 56 4.91 -10.19 0.63
N ARG A 57 4.05 -10.42 1.63
CA ARG A 57 4.43 -10.60 3.04
C ARG A 57 4.09 -11.99 3.57
N HIS A 58 5.10 -12.82 3.85
CA HIS A 58 4.94 -14.18 4.40
C HIS A 58 4.07 -14.24 5.67
N SER A 59 4.20 -13.25 6.56
CA SER A 59 3.40 -13.19 7.78
C SER A 59 1.91 -12.98 7.51
N ALA A 60 1.55 -12.33 6.39
CA ALA A 60 0.16 -12.20 5.97
C ALA A 60 -0.38 -13.56 5.49
N GLU A 61 0.41 -14.32 4.73
CA GLU A 61 0.03 -15.65 4.23
C GLU A 61 -0.28 -16.63 5.38
N ASN A 62 0.59 -16.70 6.40
CA ASN A 62 0.38 -17.55 7.57
C ASN A 62 -0.91 -17.21 8.33
N LYS A 63 -1.20 -15.91 8.51
CA LYS A 63 -2.43 -15.45 9.16
C LYS A 63 -3.67 -15.87 8.37
N VAL A 64 -3.61 -15.76 7.04
CA VAL A 64 -4.70 -16.16 6.14
C VAL A 64 -5.01 -17.65 6.27
N TYR A 65 -4.00 -18.53 6.20
CA TYR A 65 -4.22 -19.97 6.32
C TYR A 65 -4.74 -20.38 7.70
N GLY A 66 -4.22 -19.78 8.77
CA GLY A 66 -4.75 -20.01 10.13
C GLY A 66 -6.22 -19.63 10.24
N LYS A 67 -6.63 -18.53 9.59
CA LYS A 67 -8.03 -18.06 9.59
C LYS A 67 -8.95 -18.94 8.75
N LEU A 68 -8.50 -19.41 7.59
CA LEU A 68 -9.25 -20.40 6.79
C LEU A 68 -9.53 -21.68 7.56
N GLY A 69 -8.58 -22.14 8.40
CA GLY A 69 -8.79 -23.27 9.30
C GLY A 69 -9.93 -23.05 10.30
N GLN A 70 -10.04 -21.84 10.87
CA GLN A 70 -11.13 -21.48 11.78
C GLN A 70 -12.50 -21.48 11.08
N LEU A 71 -12.56 -21.03 9.83
CA LEU A 71 -13.79 -20.99 9.06
C LEU A 71 -14.37 -22.37 8.73
N LYS A 72 -13.54 -23.42 8.74
CA LYS A 72 -14.04 -24.80 8.55
C LYS A 72 -15.11 -25.16 9.59
N ARG A 73 -14.89 -24.76 10.86
CA ARG A 73 -15.86 -24.97 11.94
C ARG A 73 -17.11 -24.12 11.73
N LEU A 74 -16.93 -22.82 11.46
CA LEU A 74 -18.05 -21.91 11.26
C LEU A 74 -18.96 -22.35 10.10
N LYS A 75 -18.38 -22.88 9.02
CA LYS A 75 -19.11 -23.39 7.86
C LYS A 75 -19.85 -24.71 8.14
N HIS A 76 -19.37 -25.51 9.09
CA HIS A 76 -20.13 -26.67 9.58
C HIS A 76 -21.36 -26.22 10.37
N GLU A 77 -21.23 -25.16 11.18
CA GLU A 77 -22.34 -24.56 11.95
C GLU A 77 -23.31 -23.76 11.04
N LYS A 78 -22.80 -23.20 9.94
CA LYS A 78 -23.56 -22.46 8.92
C LYS A 78 -23.27 -22.98 7.50
N PRO A 79 -23.95 -24.03 7.03
CA PRO A 79 -23.69 -24.63 5.72
C PRO A 79 -23.87 -23.66 4.53
N GLY A 80 -24.69 -22.62 4.69
CA GLY A 80 -24.91 -21.57 3.68
C GLY A 80 -23.84 -20.47 3.65
N LEU A 81 -22.83 -20.51 4.54
CA LEU A 81 -21.74 -19.52 4.57
C LEU A 81 -20.86 -19.64 3.32
N LEU A 82 -20.79 -18.55 2.56
CA LEU A 82 -19.87 -18.43 1.43
C LEU A 82 -18.52 -17.88 1.88
N VAL A 83 -17.45 -18.41 1.30
CA VAL A 83 -16.07 -17.95 1.52
C VAL A 83 -15.45 -17.62 0.16
N ALA A 84 -15.19 -16.33 -0.06
CA ALA A 84 -14.50 -15.84 -1.24
C ALA A 84 -13.03 -15.51 -0.91
N PHE A 85 -12.12 -15.86 -1.79
CA PHE A 85 -10.69 -15.65 -1.63
C PHE A 85 -10.12 -14.96 -2.87
N GLY A 86 -9.54 -13.78 -2.70
CA GLY A 86 -8.93 -13.05 -3.81
C GLY A 86 -7.73 -12.20 -3.44
N GLY A 87 -7.31 -11.38 -4.38
CA GLY A 87 -6.09 -10.57 -4.29
C GLY A 87 -4.86 -11.27 -4.86
N CYS A 88 -3.66 -10.76 -4.53
CA CYS A 88 -2.43 -11.20 -5.20
C CYS A 88 -2.05 -12.65 -4.91
N MET A 89 -2.43 -13.22 -3.76
CA MET A 89 -2.14 -14.63 -3.48
C MET A 89 -2.94 -15.57 -4.40
N ALA A 90 -4.19 -15.21 -4.73
CA ALA A 90 -5.04 -16.04 -5.60
C ALA A 90 -4.48 -16.18 -7.03
N GLN A 91 -3.62 -15.24 -7.43
CA GLN A 91 -2.92 -15.29 -8.72
C GLN A 91 -1.81 -16.35 -8.78
N LEU A 92 -1.32 -16.83 -7.63
CA LEU A 92 -0.31 -17.88 -7.56
C LEU A 92 -0.96 -19.27 -7.66
N GLU A 93 -0.48 -20.08 -8.60
CA GLU A 93 -1.03 -21.41 -8.86
C GLU A 93 -0.92 -22.34 -7.65
N GLU A 94 0.23 -22.33 -6.97
CA GLU A 94 0.46 -23.10 -5.74
C GLU A 94 -0.56 -22.77 -4.63
N VAL A 95 -0.98 -21.51 -4.54
CA VAL A 95 -1.99 -21.07 -3.58
C VAL A 95 -3.35 -21.62 -3.99
N ARG A 96 -3.72 -21.53 -5.27
CA ARG A 96 -5.01 -22.08 -5.76
C ARG A 96 -5.13 -23.57 -5.49
N ASN A 97 -4.08 -24.34 -5.80
CA ASN A 97 -4.04 -25.78 -5.54
C ASN A 97 -4.19 -26.08 -4.03
N LYS A 98 -3.55 -25.28 -3.18
CA LYS A 98 -3.70 -25.40 -1.72
C LYS A 98 -5.11 -25.07 -1.24
N LEU A 99 -5.76 -24.05 -1.80
CA LEU A 99 -7.14 -23.66 -1.44
C LEU A 99 -8.14 -24.75 -1.82
N GLN A 100 -7.97 -25.39 -2.99
CA GLN A 100 -8.77 -26.55 -3.39
C GLN A 100 -8.67 -27.69 -2.36
N ASN A 101 -7.45 -28.01 -1.91
CA ASN A 101 -7.23 -29.05 -0.90
C ASN A 101 -7.82 -28.71 0.48
N ILE A 102 -7.86 -27.42 0.87
CA ILE A 102 -8.47 -26.99 2.14
C ILE A 102 -10.00 -27.20 2.11
N GLY A 103 -10.64 -27.06 0.94
CA GLY A 103 -12.07 -27.34 0.73
C GLY A 103 -13.05 -26.38 1.42
N VAL A 104 -12.56 -25.28 2.00
CA VAL A 104 -13.39 -24.28 2.71
C VAL A 104 -13.85 -23.14 1.79
N VAL A 105 -13.09 -22.85 0.74
CA VAL A 105 -13.32 -21.72 -0.18
C VAL A 105 -14.34 -22.08 -1.26
N ASP A 106 -15.31 -21.20 -1.53
CA ASP A 106 -16.32 -21.37 -2.58
C ASP A 106 -16.01 -20.54 -3.84
N VAL A 107 -15.37 -19.39 -3.68
CA VAL A 107 -15.00 -18.51 -4.80
C VAL A 107 -13.52 -18.14 -4.71
N VAL A 108 -12.80 -18.27 -5.82
CA VAL A 108 -11.43 -17.76 -5.97
C VAL A 108 -11.38 -16.76 -7.12
N PHE A 109 -10.95 -15.53 -6.85
CA PHE A 109 -10.87 -14.46 -7.86
C PHE A 109 -9.50 -13.78 -7.88
N GLY A 110 -9.02 -13.45 -9.09
CA GLY A 110 -7.72 -12.82 -9.30
C GLY A 110 -7.74 -11.31 -9.03
N THR A 111 -6.58 -10.67 -9.19
CA THR A 111 -6.45 -9.20 -9.14
C THR A 111 -7.01 -8.51 -10.38
N HIS A 112 -7.35 -9.28 -11.42
CA HIS A 112 -7.81 -8.79 -12.73
C HIS A 112 -9.32 -8.93 -12.92
N SER A 113 -9.97 -9.78 -12.13
CA SER A 113 -11.39 -10.15 -12.23
C SER A 113 -12.21 -9.66 -11.04
N LEU A 114 -11.75 -8.63 -10.32
CA LEU A 114 -12.47 -8.12 -9.14
C LEU A 114 -13.92 -7.71 -9.44
N HIS A 115 -14.18 -7.20 -10.66
CA HIS A 115 -15.50 -6.79 -11.13
C HIS A 115 -16.47 -7.97 -11.35
N GLU A 116 -15.95 -9.19 -11.56
CA GLU A 116 -16.75 -10.40 -11.75
C GLU A 116 -17.26 -10.99 -10.42
N LEU A 117 -16.77 -10.49 -9.27
CA LEU A 117 -17.08 -11.07 -7.96
C LEU A 117 -18.59 -11.29 -7.70
N PRO A 118 -19.51 -10.35 -8.00
CA PRO A 118 -20.95 -10.60 -7.88
C PRO A 118 -21.43 -11.85 -8.62
N TYR A 119 -21.02 -12.00 -9.88
CA TYR A 119 -21.39 -13.13 -10.71
C TYR A 119 -20.79 -14.46 -10.21
N LEU A 120 -19.55 -14.43 -9.73
CA LEU A 120 -18.91 -15.61 -9.13
C LEU A 120 -19.61 -16.07 -7.85
N LEU A 121 -20.09 -15.12 -7.03
CA LEU A 121 -20.85 -15.42 -5.82
C LEU A 121 -22.21 -16.05 -6.14
N GLU A 122 -22.90 -15.58 -7.19
CA GLU A 122 -24.15 -16.18 -7.65
C GLU A 122 -23.96 -17.63 -8.12
N LYS A 123 -22.91 -17.90 -8.91
CA LYS A 123 -22.57 -19.28 -9.33
C LYS A 123 -22.29 -20.20 -8.16
N ALA A 124 -21.51 -19.72 -7.19
CA ALA A 124 -21.17 -20.49 -6.00
C ALA A 124 -22.42 -20.78 -5.13
N ALA A 125 -23.31 -19.80 -4.99
CA ALA A 125 -24.58 -19.97 -4.27
C ALA A 125 -25.51 -20.98 -4.95
N ALA A 126 -25.49 -21.06 -6.28
CA ALA A 126 -26.27 -22.03 -7.06
C ALA A 126 -25.71 -23.46 -7.00
N GLY A 127 -24.53 -23.67 -6.39
CA GLY A 127 -23.92 -24.99 -6.26
C GLY A 127 -23.40 -25.59 -7.57
N LEU A 128 -23.16 -24.77 -8.59
CA LEU A 128 -22.76 -25.23 -9.92
C LEU A 128 -21.34 -25.81 -9.94
N GLU A 129 -20.41 -25.19 -9.22
CA GLU A 129 -18.99 -25.60 -9.11
C GLU A 129 -18.42 -25.19 -7.74
N LYS A 130 -17.42 -25.94 -7.21
CA LYS A 130 -16.79 -25.61 -5.93
C LYS A 130 -15.30 -26.00 -5.86
N PRO A 131 -14.37 -25.04 -5.72
CA PRO A 131 -14.60 -23.59 -5.82
C PRO A 131 -14.92 -23.16 -7.26
N VAL A 132 -15.72 -22.11 -7.43
CA VAL A 132 -15.78 -21.33 -8.67
C VAL A 132 -14.48 -20.52 -8.75
N VAL A 133 -13.67 -20.74 -9.79
CA VAL A 133 -12.37 -20.09 -9.94
C VAL A 133 -12.38 -19.20 -11.18
N ASP A 134 -12.10 -17.91 -10.99
CA ASP A 134 -11.91 -16.97 -12.09
C ASP A 134 -10.66 -16.11 -11.85
N VAL A 135 -9.56 -16.56 -12.43
CA VAL A 135 -8.23 -15.99 -12.21
C VAL A 135 -7.53 -15.83 -13.56
N TRP A 136 -7.52 -14.60 -14.06
CA TRP A 136 -6.95 -14.29 -15.37
C TRP A 136 -5.43 -14.18 -15.29
N SER A 137 -4.73 -14.83 -16.21
CA SER A 137 -3.27 -14.77 -16.31
C SER A 137 -2.78 -13.39 -16.77
N GLU A 138 -3.53 -12.75 -17.65
CA GLU A 138 -3.24 -11.42 -18.17
C GLU A 138 -4.37 -10.45 -17.81
N PRO A 139 -4.03 -9.19 -17.48
CA PRO A 139 -5.04 -8.19 -17.25
C PRO A 139 -5.76 -7.79 -18.53
N GLY A 140 -7.08 -7.58 -18.44
CA GLY A 140 -7.85 -6.89 -19.47
C GLY A 140 -7.63 -5.37 -19.47
N LYS A 141 -8.58 -4.62 -20.04
CA LYS A 141 -8.60 -3.14 -19.90
C LYS A 141 -8.82 -2.74 -18.44
N VAL A 142 -8.45 -1.52 -18.09
CA VAL A 142 -8.79 -0.97 -16.78
C VAL A 142 -10.29 -0.74 -16.72
N VAL A 143 -10.95 -1.27 -15.69
CA VAL A 143 -12.38 -1.11 -15.48
C VAL A 143 -12.58 0.10 -14.58
N GLU A 144 -13.11 1.17 -15.15
CA GLU A 144 -13.40 2.43 -14.45
C GLU A 144 -14.78 2.39 -13.78
N HIS A 145 -15.02 3.34 -12.87
CA HIS A 145 -16.33 3.57 -12.21
C HIS A 145 -16.91 2.37 -11.45
N LEU A 146 -16.06 1.46 -10.98
CA LEU A 146 -16.51 0.40 -10.06
C LEU A 146 -17.03 1.03 -8.75
N PRO A 147 -18.13 0.49 -8.18
CA PRO A 147 -18.62 0.94 -6.90
C PRO A 147 -17.56 0.74 -5.82
N ALA A 148 -17.47 1.68 -4.88
CA ALA A 148 -16.60 1.57 -3.73
C ALA A 148 -17.31 2.09 -2.49
N ARG A 149 -17.32 1.29 -1.41
CA ARG A 149 -17.70 1.76 -0.08
C ARG A 149 -16.48 2.39 0.56
N ARG A 150 -16.45 3.73 0.60
CA ARG A 150 -15.39 4.47 1.28
C ARG A 150 -15.47 4.22 2.78
N ARG A 151 -14.34 3.81 3.36
CA ARG A 151 -14.20 3.84 4.80
C ARG A 151 -14.05 5.31 5.15
N GLY A 152 -15.02 5.88 5.88
CA GLY A 152 -15.04 7.30 6.20
C GLY A 152 -13.76 7.81 6.85
N GLY A 153 -13.68 9.12 7.08
CA GLY A 153 -12.50 9.77 7.63
C GLY A 153 -12.10 10.97 6.79
N ILE A 154 -10.85 11.40 6.92
CA ILE A 154 -10.35 12.63 6.29
C ILE A 154 -9.34 12.36 5.17
N SER A 155 -8.99 11.09 4.93
CA SER A 155 -8.00 10.68 3.94
C SER A 155 -8.49 9.49 3.11
N ALA A 156 -8.18 9.46 1.82
CA ALA A 156 -8.55 8.35 0.95
C ALA A 156 -7.41 7.89 0.03
N PHE A 157 -7.44 6.60 -0.33
CA PHE A 157 -6.56 6.03 -1.35
C PHE A 157 -7.21 6.11 -2.73
N VAL A 158 -6.44 6.49 -3.74
CA VAL A 158 -6.87 6.56 -5.14
C VAL A 158 -5.86 5.81 -5.99
N ASN A 159 -6.22 4.62 -6.49
CA ASN A 159 -5.38 3.91 -7.45
C ASN A 159 -5.31 4.73 -8.73
N ILE A 160 -4.14 5.07 -9.24
CA ILE A 160 -3.98 5.79 -10.52
C ILE A 160 -3.50 4.86 -11.64
N MET A 161 -2.98 3.70 -11.28
CA MET A 161 -2.48 2.69 -12.22
C MET A 161 -2.42 1.32 -11.57
N PHE A 162 -2.21 0.31 -12.40
CA PHE A 162 -2.07 -1.09 -12.00
C PHE A 162 -0.88 -1.75 -12.68
N GLY A 163 -0.25 -2.72 -12.02
CA GLY A 163 0.84 -3.50 -12.60
C GLY A 163 2.19 -2.77 -12.59
N CYS A 164 3.27 -3.48 -12.92
CA CYS A 164 4.63 -2.94 -12.87
C CYS A 164 5.52 -3.55 -13.95
N ASN A 165 6.32 -2.71 -14.63
CA ASN A 165 7.21 -3.15 -15.71
C ASN A 165 8.68 -3.25 -15.28
N ASN A 166 9.00 -3.10 -14.00
CA ASN A 166 10.38 -3.07 -13.52
C ASN A 166 11.03 -4.45 -13.40
N PHE A 167 10.25 -5.52 -13.14
CA PHE A 167 10.78 -6.89 -12.96
C PHE A 167 11.99 -6.95 -12.02
N CYS A 168 11.92 -6.24 -10.89
CA CYS A 168 12.94 -6.37 -9.85
C CYS A 168 12.99 -7.83 -9.39
N ALA A 169 14.19 -8.38 -9.22
CA ALA A 169 14.40 -9.82 -9.08
C ALA A 169 13.62 -10.45 -7.91
N TYR A 170 13.35 -9.69 -6.85
CA TYR A 170 12.61 -10.12 -5.66
C TYR A 170 11.10 -9.87 -5.73
N CYS A 171 10.59 -9.19 -6.76
CA CYS A 171 9.24 -8.66 -6.78
C CYS A 171 8.26 -9.56 -7.55
N ILE A 172 7.21 -10.03 -6.88
CA ILE A 172 6.17 -10.88 -7.47
C ILE A 172 5.07 -10.08 -8.20
N VAL A 173 5.10 -8.75 -8.07
CA VAL A 173 4.05 -7.86 -8.57
C VAL A 173 3.82 -7.97 -10.07
N PRO A 174 4.84 -7.99 -10.95
CA PRO A 174 4.61 -8.09 -12.40
C PRO A 174 3.82 -9.35 -12.80
N TYR A 175 3.93 -10.42 -12.02
CA TYR A 175 3.27 -11.70 -12.27
C TYR A 175 1.87 -11.78 -11.66
N THR A 176 1.61 -11.01 -10.60
CA THR A 176 0.33 -11.05 -9.86
C THR A 176 -0.56 -9.85 -10.12
N ARG A 177 -0.04 -8.77 -10.71
CA ARG A 177 -0.77 -7.56 -11.09
C ARG A 177 -0.55 -7.18 -12.56
N GLY A 178 0.22 -7.99 -13.30
CA GLY A 178 0.46 -7.81 -14.73
C GLY A 178 1.34 -6.60 -15.07
N ARG A 179 1.36 -6.28 -16.37
CA ARG A 179 2.03 -5.11 -16.95
C ARG A 179 1.34 -3.81 -16.52
N GLU A 180 2.11 -2.72 -16.57
CA GLU A 180 1.60 -1.38 -16.21
C GLU A 180 0.46 -0.95 -17.11
N ARG A 181 -0.63 -0.49 -16.50
CA ARG A 181 -1.78 0.12 -17.16
C ARG A 181 -2.21 1.33 -16.32
N SER A 182 -2.26 2.49 -16.96
CA SER A 182 -2.67 3.73 -16.31
C SER A 182 -4.18 3.90 -16.41
N ARG A 183 -4.80 4.45 -15.36
CA ARG A 183 -6.18 4.94 -15.42
C ARG A 183 -6.25 6.25 -16.18
N GLN A 184 -7.43 6.56 -16.70
CA GLN A 184 -7.62 7.85 -17.36
C GLN A 184 -7.53 9.00 -16.35
N PRO A 185 -6.77 10.07 -16.65
CA PRO A 185 -6.66 11.26 -15.82
C PRO A 185 -8.02 11.83 -15.40
N GLN A 186 -8.99 11.87 -16.33
CA GLN A 186 -10.31 12.43 -16.06
C GLN A 186 -11.10 11.59 -15.04
N ASP A 187 -11.01 10.26 -15.13
CA ASP A 187 -11.69 9.37 -14.17
C ASP A 187 -11.06 9.47 -12.78
N ILE A 188 -9.74 9.69 -12.70
CA ILE A 188 -9.05 9.99 -11.45
C ILE A 188 -9.54 11.32 -10.87
N LEU A 189 -9.62 12.38 -11.68
CA LEU A 189 -10.08 13.70 -11.22
C LEU A 189 -11.53 13.67 -10.72
N VAL A 190 -12.43 12.98 -11.43
CA VAL A 190 -13.82 12.79 -11.00
C VAL A 190 -13.88 12.06 -9.67
N GLU A 191 -13.09 11.00 -9.48
CA GLU A 191 -13.03 10.28 -8.19
C GLU A 191 -12.50 11.17 -7.06
N VAL A 192 -11.46 11.97 -7.31
CA VAL A 192 -10.92 12.90 -6.30
C VAL A 192 -11.94 13.98 -5.95
N GLN A 193 -12.63 14.56 -6.94
CA GLN A 193 -13.67 15.55 -6.72
C GLN A 193 -14.82 14.99 -5.86
N GLN A 194 -15.30 13.79 -6.16
CA GLN A 194 -16.32 13.10 -5.36
C GLN A 194 -15.87 12.84 -3.93
N LEU A 195 -14.59 12.48 -3.73
CA LEU A 195 -14.03 12.29 -2.39
C LEU A 195 -14.02 13.60 -1.59
N VAL A 196 -13.65 14.71 -2.23
CA VAL A 196 -13.67 16.03 -1.57
C VAL A 196 -15.09 16.44 -1.18
N GLU A 197 -16.08 16.20 -2.04
CA GLU A 197 -17.51 16.42 -1.74
C GLU A 197 -18.00 15.59 -0.55
N GLN A 198 -17.39 14.42 -0.32
CA GLN A 198 -17.64 13.56 0.85
C GLN A 198 -16.86 13.99 2.10
N GLY A 199 -16.12 15.10 2.04
CA GLY A 199 -15.38 15.67 3.18
C GLY A 199 -13.92 15.23 3.29
N ILE A 200 -13.40 14.45 2.34
CA ILE A 200 -11.98 14.05 2.32
C ILE A 200 -11.08 15.28 2.13
N LYS A 201 -10.00 15.33 2.91
CA LYS A 201 -9.04 16.44 2.94
C LYS A 201 -7.70 16.07 2.30
N GLU A 202 -7.31 14.81 2.37
CA GLU A 202 -6.07 14.29 1.80
C GLU A 202 -6.33 13.09 0.90
N VAL A 203 -5.73 13.07 -0.29
CA VAL A 203 -5.69 11.86 -1.13
C VAL A 203 -4.27 11.32 -1.23
N THR A 204 -4.15 10.00 -1.19
CA THR A 204 -2.90 9.31 -1.50
C THR A 204 -3.06 8.57 -2.82
N LEU A 205 -2.35 9.03 -3.85
CA LEU A 205 -2.28 8.40 -5.16
C LEU A 205 -1.46 7.11 -5.06
N LEU A 206 -2.05 6.00 -5.49
CA LEU A 206 -1.49 4.65 -5.38
C LEU A 206 -1.21 4.04 -6.76
N GLY A 207 -0.12 3.29 -6.80
CA GLY A 207 0.26 2.42 -7.90
C GLY A 207 1.40 1.52 -7.46
N GLN A 208 1.78 0.57 -8.31
CA GLN A 208 2.99 -0.23 -8.08
C GLN A 208 4.28 0.52 -8.46
N ASN A 209 4.16 1.54 -9.31
CA ASN A 209 5.23 2.47 -9.66
C ASN A 209 4.60 3.78 -10.15
N VAL A 210 4.16 4.65 -9.23
CA VAL A 210 3.38 5.84 -9.59
C VAL A 210 4.10 6.75 -10.60
N ASN A 211 5.43 6.76 -10.56
CA ASN A 211 6.28 7.53 -11.46
C ASN A 211 6.16 7.14 -12.94
N SER A 212 5.77 5.89 -13.24
CA SER A 212 5.61 5.42 -14.62
C SER A 212 4.19 5.61 -15.18
N TYR A 213 3.32 6.32 -14.44
CA TYR A 213 1.99 6.71 -14.90
C TYR A 213 2.04 7.43 -16.25
N GLY A 214 1.05 7.15 -17.10
CA GLY A 214 0.91 7.71 -18.45
C GLY A 214 1.07 6.66 -19.54
N ARG A 215 1.69 5.51 -19.23
CA ARG A 215 1.81 4.41 -20.18
C ARG A 215 0.44 3.83 -20.54
N GLY A 216 0.22 3.65 -21.84
CA GLY A 216 -1.01 3.10 -22.40
C GLY A 216 -2.15 4.09 -22.53
N LEU A 217 -1.95 5.37 -22.18
CA LEU A 217 -2.93 6.42 -22.42
C LEU A 217 -2.83 6.96 -23.86
N GLU A 218 -3.97 7.28 -24.46
CA GLU A 218 -4.02 8.00 -25.73
C GLU A 218 -3.55 9.45 -25.57
N GLN A 219 -3.94 10.09 -24.46
CA GLN A 219 -3.45 11.41 -24.08
C GLN A 219 -2.06 11.34 -23.46
N LYS A 220 -1.17 12.23 -23.89
CA LYS A 220 0.19 12.34 -23.35
C LYS A 220 0.19 13.08 -22.01
N VAL A 221 -0.23 12.38 -20.96
CA VAL A 221 -0.22 12.87 -19.58
C VAL A 221 0.70 11.96 -18.78
N ASP A 222 1.78 12.52 -18.21
CA ASP A 222 2.66 11.79 -17.29
C ASP A 222 2.26 12.03 -15.81
N PHE A 223 2.98 11.40 -14.89
CA PHE A 223 2.68 11.54 -13.46
C PHE A 223 2.77 12.98 -12.95
N ALA A 224 3.71 13.78 -13.47
CA ALA A 224 3.85 15.18 -13.07
C ALA A 224 2.66 16.01 -13.58
N ASP A 225 2.18 15.76 -14.80
CA ASP A 225 0.95 16.37 -15.30
C ASP A 225 -0.26 16.02 -14.44
N LEU A 226 -0.42 14.72 -14.10
CA LEU A 226 -1.51 14.28 -13.23
C LEU A 226 -1.45 14.95 -11.85
N LEU A 227 -0.27 15.06 -11.24
CA LEU A 227 -0.12 15.75 -9.95
C LEU A 227 -0.58 17.21 -10.02
N ARG A 228 -0.23 17.93 -11.10
CA ARG A 228 -0.72 19.30 -11.32
C ARG A 228 -2.23 19.34 -11.47
N MET A 229 -2.80 18.43 -12.25
CA MET A 229 -4.26 18.36 -12.43
C MET A 229 -4.99 18.11 -11.10
N VAL A 230 -4.49 17.18 -10.27
CA VAL A 230 -5.07 16.90 -8.94
C VAL A 230 -4.84 18.06 -7.98
N ASN A 231 -3.71 18.78 -8.09
CA ASN A 231 -3.43 19.98 -7.30
C ASN A 231 -4.48 21.07 -7.49
N GLU A 232 -5.14 21.14 -8.65
CA GLU A 232 -6.17 22.17 -8.92
C GLU A 232 -7.56 21.81 -8.38
N VAL A 233 -7.80 20.60 -7.87
CA VAL A 233 -9.14 20.14 -7.44
C VAL A 233 -9.65 20.95 -6.23
N PRO A 234 -10.69 21.81 -6.34
CA PRO A 234 -11.11 22.68 -5.26
C PRO A 234 -11.50 21.91 -3.99
N GLY A 235 -11.12 22.43 -2.81
CA GLY A 235 -11.44 21.81 -1.51
C GLY A 235 -10.49 20.72 -1.03
N LEU A 236 -9.63 20.17 -1.91
CA LEU A 236 -8.56 19.25 -1.52
C LEU A 236 -7.47 20.00 -0.75
N SER A 237 -7.03 19.48 0.39
CA SER A 237 -6.00 20.11 1.23
C SER A 237 -4.60 19.55 0.96
N ARG A 238 -4.48 18.23 0.81
CA ARG A 238 -3.17 17.57 0.62
C ARG A 238 -3.22 16.45 -0.41
N ILE A 239 -2.09 16.26 -1.09
CA ILE A 239 -1.82 15.18 -2.03
C ILE A 239 -0.57 14.47 -1.55
N ARG A 240 -0.68 13.15 -1.42
CA ARG A 240 0.45 12.24 -1.26
C ARG A 240 0.48 11.26 -2.39
N PHE A 241 1.62 10.61 -2.53
CA PHE A 241 1.78 9.42 -3.34
C PHE A 241 2.80 8.51 -2.67
N THR A 242 2.79 7.24 -3.06
CA THR A 242 3.78 6.26 -2.60
C THR A 242 4.11 5.28 -3.72
N THR A 243 5.17 4.50 -3.50
CA THR A 243 5.64 3.46 -4.42
C THR A 243 6.28 4.07 -5.67
N SER A 244 7.28 4.93 -5.48
CA SER A 244 8.10 5.46 -6.57
C SER A 244 9.19 4.45 -6.96
N HIS A 245 9.67 4.51 -8.21
CA HIS A 245 10.92 3.88 -8.59
C HIS A 245 11.98 4.95 -8.85
N PRO A 246 13.18 4.92 -8.21
CA PRO A 246 14.19 5.98 -8.34
C PRO A 246 14.55 6.31 -9.80
N ARG A 247 14.71 5.29 -10.65
CA ARG A 247 14.98 5.47 -12.10
C ARG A 247 13.93 6.31 -12.84
N ASP A 248 12.69 6.29 -12.38
CA ASP A 248 11.57 6.96 -13.05
C ASP A 248 11.26 8.32 -12.38
N MET A 249 12.10 8.78 -11.44
CA MET A 249 11.99 10.11 -10.81
C MET A 249 12.58 11.19 -11.71
N SER A 250 11.74 11.79 -12.56
CA SER A 250 12.18 12.81 -13.53
C SER A 250 12.35 14.20 -12.92
N ASP A 251 13.14 15.05 -13.57
CA ASP A 251 13.28 16.46 -13.19
C ASP A 251 11.94 17.18 -13.21
N LYS A 252 11.11 16.92 -14.22
CA LYS A 252 9.76 17.49 -14.31
C LYS A 252 8.93 17.14 -13.06
N LEU A 253 9.01 15.91 -12.57
CA LEU A 253 8.31 15.48 -11.36
C LEU A 253 8.84 16.19 -10.11
N ILE A 254 10.17 16.28 -9.94
CA ILE A 254 10.78 16.98 -8.79
C ILE A 254 10.37 18.46 -8.75
N HIS A 255 10.44 19.16 -9.88
CA HIS A 255 10.02 20.57 -9.96
C HIS A 255 8.52 20.73 -9.74
N THR A 256 7.70 19.78 -10.21
CA THR A 256 6.26 19.81 -10.00
C THR A 256 5.91 19.67 -8.51
N ILE A 257 6.58 18.77 -7.80
CA ILE A 257 6.39 18.61 -6.34
C ILE A 257 6.78 19.92 -5.63
N ALA A 258 7.94 20.49 -5.96
CA ALA A 258 8.41 21.75 -5.36
C ALA A 258 7.46 22.94 -5.58
N ALA A 259 6.82 23.01 -6.75
CA ALA A 259 5.93 24.11 -7.12
C ALA A 259 4.47 23.93 -6.65
N SER A 260 4.10 22.75 -6.14
CA SER A 260 2.72 22.42 -5.79
C SER A 260 2.40 22.74 -4.34
N ALA A 261 1.39 23.56 -4.09
CA ALA A 261 0.99 23.91 -2.73
C ALA A 261 0.42 22.71 -1.93
N ARG A 262 -0.30 21.81 -2.62
CA ARG A 262 -1.00 20.69 -1.96
C ARG A 262 -0.20 19.40 -1.95
N VAL A 263 0.81 19.25 -2.81
CA VAL A 263 1.65 18.06 -2.81
C VAL A 263 2.61 18.13 -1.62
N CYS A 264 2.50 17.15 -0.73
CA CYS A 264 3.32 17.07 0.46
C CYS A 264 4.79 16.75 0.12
N GLU A 265 5.73 17.37 0.84
CA GLU A 265 7.18 17.20 0.70
C GLU A 265 7.67 15.87 1.33
N HIS A 266 7.02 14.77 0.97
CA HIS A 266 7.33 13.42 1.40
C HIS A 266 7.44 12.51 0.18
N ILE A 267 8.67 12.13 -0.15
CA ILE A 267 8.98 11.26 -1.28
C ILE A 267 9.44 9.91 -0.77
N HIS A 268 8.64 8.88 -1.05
CA HIS A 268 9.05 7.50 -0.84
C HIS A 268 9.78 6.98 -2.08
N ALA A 269 11.11 6.85 -2.00
CA ALA A 269 12.01 6.46 -3.09
C ALA A 269 12.87 5.25 -2.68
N PRO A 270 12.35 4.01 -2.79
CA PRO A 270 13.05 2.81 -2.32
C PRO A 270 14.41 2.56 -2.97
N LEU A 271 15.49 2.64 -2.17
CA LEU A 271 16.84 2.28 -2.55
C LEU A 271 17.02 0.76 -2.68
N GLN A 272 16.42 0.00 -1.76
CA GLN A 272 16.53 -1.46 -1.60
C GLN A 272 17.87 -1.95 -1.03
N ALA A 273 19.02 -1.57 -1.60
CA ALA A 273 20.35 -1.92 -1.10
C ALA A 273 21.39 -0.85 -1.48
N GLY A 274 22.51 -0.75 -0.76
CA GLY A 274 23.55 0.26 -1.08
C GLY A 274 24.65 -0.20 -2.02
N SER A 275 24.89 -1.51 -2.14
CA SER A 275 25.93 -2.04 -3.03
C SER A 275 25.47 -2.04 -4.49
N ASN A 276 26.32 -1.53 -5.39
CA ASN A 276 26.11 -1.59 -6.83
C ASN A 276 25.96 -3.03 -7.35
N ARG A 277 26.66 -3.98 -6.74
CA ARG A 277 26.58 -5.40 -7.11
C ARG A 277 25.20 -5.97 -6.78
N ILE A 278 24.69 -5.66 -5.58
CA ILE A 278 23.37 -6.11 -5.12
C ILE A 278 22.24 -5.38 -5.85
N LEU A 279 22.35 -4.07 -6.07
CA LEU A 279 21.39 -3.30 -6.89
C LEU A 279 21.26 -3.88 -8.31
N ARG A 280 22.38 -4.27 -8.92
CA ARG A 280 22.39 -4.91 -10.24
C ARG A 280 21.75 -6.30 -10.19
N ALA A 281 22.05 -7.10 -9.17
CA ALA A 281 21.45 -8.42 -8.95
C ALA A 281 19.93 -8.35 -8.69
N MET A 282 19.48 -7.29 -8.02
CA MET A 282 18.07 -6.95 -7.80
C MET A 282 17.36 -6.41 -9.05
N ASN A 283 18.09 -6.17 -10.15
CA ASN A 283 17.57 -5.54 -11.38
C ASN A 283 16.98 -4.15 -11.14
N ARG A 284 17.72 -3.27 -10.44
CA ARG A 284 17.27 -1.90 -10.14
C ARG A 284 17.52 -0.91 -11.27
N GLY A 285 18.53 -1.13 -12.10
CA GLY A 285 18.82 -0.28 -13.27
C GLY A 285 19.32 1.13 -12.91
N TYR A 286 19.89 1.29 -11.71
CA TYR A 286 20.61 2.49 -11.26
C TYR A 286 21.72 2.05 -10.30
N THR A 287 22.71 2.92 -10.11
CA THR A 287 23.82 2.74 -9.17
C THR A 287 23.59 3.53 -7.87
N ARG A 288 24.48 3.29 -6.91
CA ARG A 288 24.64 4.07 -5.69
C ARG A 288 24.83 5.56 -6.00
N GLU A 289 25.70 5.85 -6.97
CA GLU A 289 26.05 7.20 -7.39
C GLU A 289 24.84 7.92 -8.00
N ASP A 290 24.12 7.25 -8.92
CA ASP A 290 22.89 7.76 -9.52
C ASP A 290 21.85 8.12 -8.43
N TYR A 291 21.74 7.27 -7.40
CA TYR A 291 20.80 7.49 -6.31
C TYR A 291 21.21 8.68 -5.43
N LEU A 292 22.50 8.84 -5.13
CA LEU A 292 23.01 9.98 -4.38
C LEU A 292 22.79 11.30 -5.14
N GLU A 293 23.01 11.30 -6.45
CA GLU A 293 22.72 12.46 -7.31
C GLU A 293 21.22 12.80 -7.29
N LEU A 294 20.35 11.79 -7.40
CA LEU A 294 18.90 11.97 -7.31
C LEU A 294 18.49 12.57 -5.95
N VAL A 295 19.04 12.07 -4.84
CA VAL A 295 18.80 12.61 -3.50
C VAL A 295 19.26 14.06 -3.38
N ALA A 296 20.45 14.38 -3.90
CA ALA A 296 20.98 15.74 -3.88
C ALA A 296 20.07 16.69 -4.67
N LYS A 297 19.61 16.28 -5.86
CA LYS A 297 18.66 17.04 -6.68
C LYS A 297 17.33 17.26 -5.96
N MET A 298 16.73 16.22 -5.37
CA MET A 298 15.49 16.37 -4.60
C MET A 298 15.64 17.36 -3.45
N ARG A 299 16.75 17.30 -2.69
CA ARG A 299 17.01 18.21 -1.57
C ARG A 299 17.28 19.65 -1.99
N ALA A 300 17.93 19.84 -3.14
CA ALA A 300 18.20 21.16 -3.68
C ALA A 300 16.92 21.84 -4.22
N THR A 301 16.01 21.06 -4.81
CA THR A 301 14.80 21.60 -5.46
C THR A 301 13.59 21.67 -4.55
N ILE A 302 13.42 20.75 -3.58
CA ILE A 302 12.26 20.67 -2.70
C ILE A 302 12.68 20.98 -1.26
N PRO A 303 12.47 22.23 -0.78
CA PRO A 303 12.84 22.62 0.57
C PRO A 303 12.18 21.72 1.62
N GLY A 304 12.97 21.20 2.56
CA GLY A 304 12.48 20.38 3.67
C GLY A 304 11.96 18.99 3.26
N VAL A 305 12.27 18.51 2.04
CA VAL A 305 11.83 17.19 1.59
C VAL A 305 12.25 16.08 2.53
N ALA A 306 11.26 15.30 2.97
CA ALA A 306 11.49 14.05 3.66
C ALA A 306 11.61 12.91 2.64
N ILE A 307 12.74 12.21 2.67
CA ILE A 307 13.01 11.08 1.78
C ILE A 307 12.91 9.81 2.61
N THR A 308 12.01 8.91 2.19
CA THR A 308 11.84 7.60 2.83
C THR A 308 12.15 6.47 1.85
N SER A 309 12.52 5.30 2.37
CA SER A 309 12.98 4.18 1.54
C SER A 309 12.46 2.83 2.05
N ASP A 310 12.51 1.82 1.18
CA ASP A 310 12.55 0.42 1.59
C ASP A 310 13.98 -0.09 1.47
N LEU A 311 14.41 -0.93 2.41
CA LEU A 311 15.74 -1.55 2.46
C LEU A 311 15.60 -3.04 2.74
N ILE A 312 16.32 -3.86 1.98
CA ILE A 312 16.31 -5.33 2.07
C ILE A 312 17.73 -5.80 2.40
N VAL A 313 17.89 -6.49 3.51
CA VAL A 313 19.16 -7.13 3.89
C VAL A 313 19.14 -8.63 3.64
N GLY A 314 20.30 -9.21 3.41
CA GLY A 314 20.48 -10.64 3.18
C GLY A 314 19.96 -11.11 1.83
N PHE A 315 20.03 -10.26 0.81
CA PHE A 315 19.71 -10.64 -0.56
C PHE A 315 20.63 -11.79 -1.03
N PRO A 316 20.21 -12.70 -1.94
CA PRO A 316 21.03 -13.83 -2.35
C PRO A 316 22.40 -13.39 -2.86
N GLY A 317 23.45 -13.91 -2.22
CA GLY A 317 24.85 -13.62 -2.49
C GLY A 317 25.42 -12.39 -1.79
N GLU A 318 24.67 -11.64 -0.97
CA GLU A 318 25.15 -10.44 -0.25
C GLU A 318 26.30 -10.73 0.73
N THR A 319 27.46 -10.11 0.51
CA THR A 319 28.63 -10.22 1.39
C THR A 319 28.60 -9.17 2.50
N ASP A 320 29.56 -9.24 3.42
CA ASP A 320 29.68 -8.23 4.48
C ASP A 320 30.07 -6.84 3.93
N GLU A 321 30.87 -6.79 2.86
CA GLU A 321 31.20 -5.56 2.15
C GLU A 321 29.96 -4.90 1.54
N ASP A 322 29.08 -5.68 0.88
CA ASP A 322 27.85 -5.12 0.32
C ASP A 322 26.87 -4.62 1.40
N PHE A 323 26.87 -5.28 2.55
CA PHE A 323 26.08 -4.83 3.69
C PHE A 323 26.66 -3.54 4.28
N GLN A 324 27.99 -3.43 4.38
CA GLN A 324 28.65 -2.21 4.82
C GLN A 324 28.38 -1.04 3.87
N ASP A 325 28.39 -1.30 2.55
CA ASP A 325 27.95 -0.32 1.55
C ASP A 325 26.50 0.14 1.80
N THR A 326 25.62 -0.77 2.23
CA THR A 326 24.23 -0.43 2.57
C THR A 326 24.16 0.48 3.78
N LEU A 327 24.94 0.23 4.83
CA LEU A 327 25.03 1.12 5.99
C LEU A 327 25.59 2.50 5.60
N ASP A 328 26.67 2.55 4.82
CA ASP A 328 27.24 3.80 4.32
C ASP A 328 26.21 4.60 3.49
N MET A 329 25.29 3.93 2.76
CA MET A 329 24.24 4.64 2.00
C MET A 329 23.24 5.28 2.94
N VAL A 330 22.85 4.56 3.97
CA VAL A 330 21.89 5.05 4.97
C VAL A 330 22.48 6.24 5.71
N GLU A 331 23.77 6.20 6.05
CA GLU A 331 24.48 7.33 6.68
C GLU A 331 24.64 8.53 5.77
N LYS A 332 24.94 8.33 4.48
CA LYS A 332 25.07 9.42 3.49
C LYS A 332 23.73 10.04 3.12
N VAL A 333 22.75 9.20 2.82
CA VAL A 333 21.42 9.64 2.41
C VAL A 333 20.68 10.21 3.61
N ARG A 334 20.79 9.61 4.80
CA ARG A 334 20.06 10.01 6.01
C ARG A 334 18.55 10.06 5.81
N PHE A 335 17.95 8.91 5.53
CA PHE A 335 16.50 8.79 5.32
C PHE A 335 15.72 9.24 6.55
N ASP A 336 14.65 10.01 6.34
CA ASP A 336 13.74 10.45 7.39
C ASP A 336 13.01 9.26 8.05
N ALA A 337 12.74 8.23 7.25
CA ALA A 337 12.26 6.93 7.70
C ALA A 337 12.60 5.87 6.64
N ALA A 338 12.77 4.62 7.06
CA ALA A 338 12.84 3.51 6.12
C ALA A 338 12.09 2.28 6.63
N PHE A 339 11.45 1.55 5.72
CA PHE A 339 10.99 0.20 6.00
C PHE A 339 12.12 -0.78 5.71
N THR A 340 12.49 -1.54 6.73
CA THR A 340 13.63 -2.46 6.68
C THR A 340 13.15 -3.90 6.73
N PHE A 341 13.64 -4.73 5.81
CA PHE A 341 13.18 -6.10 5.63
C PHE A 341 14.36 -7.06 5.55
N MET A 342 14.19 -8.27 6.08
CA MET A 342 15.03 -9.40 5.67
C MET A 342 14.52 -9.94 4.33
N PHE A 343 15.44 -10.26 3.42
CA PHE A 343 15.06 -10.96 2.19
C PHE A 343 14.38 -12.29 2.50
N SER A 344 13.18 -12.45 1.97
CA SER A 344 12.37 -13.67 2.06
C SER A 344 12.10 -14.14 0.63
N PRO A 345 12.55 -15.37 0.25
CA PRO A 345 12.29 -15.88 -1.09
C PRO A 345 10.79 -16.03 -1.32
N ARG A 346 10.36 -15.70 -2.53
CA ARG A 346 8.96 -15.78 -2.97
C ARG A 346 8.90 -16.67 -4.21
N SER A 347 8.05 -17.69 -4.16
CA SER A 347 7.80 -18.58 -5.30
C SER A 347 7.45 -17.76 -6.54
N GLY A 348 8.02 -18.14 -7.69
CA GLY A 348 7.85 -17.43 -8.96
C GLY A 348 8.69 -16.16 -9.14
N THR A 349 9.56 -15.79 -8.20
CA THR A 349 10.51 -14.67 -8.37
C THR A 349 11.90 -15.15 -8.72
N LYS A 350 12.62 -14.39 -9.56
CA LYS A 350 14.00 -14.70 -9.95
C LYS A 350 14.93 -14.86 -8.74
N ALA A 351 14.77 -14.01 -7.72
CA ALA A 351 15.60 -14.04 -6.52
C ALA A 351 15.36 -15.28 -5.64
N ALA A 352 14.19 -15.94 -5.74
CA ALA A 352 13.97 -17.21 -5.03
C ALA A 352 14.79 -18.37 -5.59
N GLU A 353 15.09 -18.33 -6.89
CA GLU A 353 15.88 -19.34 -7.61
C GLU A 353 17.39 -19.04 -7.57
N MET A 354 17.79 -17.85 -7.12
CA MET A 354 19.20 -17.46 -7.01
C MET A 354 19.93 -18.30 -5.97
N LYS A 355 21.14 -18.74 -6.33
CA LYS A 355 22.10 -19.36 -5.41
C LYS A 355 22.63 -18.33 -4.39
N GLY A 356 23.23 -18.83 -3.32
CA GLY A 356 23.82 -17.97 -2.28
C GLY A 356 22.78 -17.39 -1.32
N GLN A 357 21.67 -18.11 -1.07
CA GLN A 357 20.72 -17.73 -0.02
C GLN A 357 21.45 -17.67 1.34
N LEU A 358 21.24 -16.59 2.08
CA LEU A 358 21.90 -16.40 3.37
C LEU A 358 21.11 -17.09 4.51
N PRO A 359 21.82 -17.64 5.53
CA PRO A 359 21.18 -18.15 6.74
C PRO A 359 20.36 -17.07 7.45
N LEU A 360 19.25 -17.48 8.09
CA LEU A 360 18.34 -16.56 8.78
C LEU A 360 19.05 -15.73 9.86
N GLU A 361 20.01 -16.32 10.59
CA GLU A 361 20.73 -15.62 11.66
C GLU A 361 21.56 -14.44 11.13
N VAL A 362 22.22 -14.59 9.98
CA VAL A 362 22.95 -13.47 9.33
C VAL A 362 21.99 -12.36 8.93
N LYS A 363 20.81 -12.72 8.37
CA LYS A 363 19.78 -11.74 7.99
C LYS A 363 19.26 -10.96 9.20
N LYS A 364 19.04 -11.65 10.33
CA LYS A 364 18.60 -11.02 11.59
C LYS A 364 19.66 -10.06 12.13
N GLU A 365 20.92 -10.49 12.18
CA GLU A 365 22.02 -9.66 12.66
C GLU A 365 22.14 -8.37 11.82
N ARG A 366 22.15 -8.51 10.48
CA ARG A 366 22.20 -7.37 9.57
C ARG A 366 21.00 -6.45 9.72
N LEU A 367 19.79 -7.01 9.88
CA LEU A 367 18.58 -6.21 10.08
C LEU A 367 18.67 -5.40 11.39
N LEU A 368 19.16 -6.00 12.48
CA LEU A 368 19.33 -5.30 13.76
C LEU A 368 20.31 -4.13 13.63
N LYS A 369 21.48 -4.35 13.02
CA LYS A 369 22.47 -3.29 12.77
C LYS A 369 21.92 -2.17 11.89
N LEU A 370 21.24 -2.53 10.79
CA LEU A 370 20.60 -1.56 9.91
C LEU A 370 19.56 -0.71 10.65
N ASN A 371 18.73 -1.35 11.47
CA ASN A 371 17.71 -0.66 12.27
C ASN A 371 18.33 0.32 13.26
N GLU A 372 19.41 -0.06 13.93
CA GLU A 372 20.12 0.81 14.87
C GLU A 372 20.56 2.12 14.19
N VAL A 373 21.24 2.02 13.04
CA VAL A 373 21.70 3.18 12.26
C VAL A 373 20.52 4.03 11.79
N GLN A 374 19.52 3.41 11.14
CA GLN A 374 18.38 4.13 10.59
C GLN A 374 17.52 4.79 11.68
N TYR A 375 17.32 4.14 12.82
CA TYR A 375 16.52 4.69 13.92
C TYR A 375 17.25 5.82 14.64
N GLY A 376 18.59 5.76 14.74
CA GLY A 376 19.40 6.89 15.20
C GLY A 376 19.20 8.12 14.32
N ILE A 377 19.32 7.95 12.99
CA ILE A 377 19.12 9.03 12.01
C ILE A 377 17.70 9.60 12.08
N ALA A 378 16.67 8.75 12.12
CA ALA A 378 15.28 9.19 12.20
C ALA A 378 14.99 9.95 13.50
N LEU A 379 15.55 9.52 14.63
CA LEU A 379 15.43 10.23 15.90
C LEU A 379 16.10 11.60 15.84
N GLU A 380 17.32 11.69 15.30
CA GLU A 380 18.02 12.96 15.11
C GLU A 380 17.24 13.91 14.21
N ALA A 381 16.69 13.40 13.10
CA ALA A 381 15.88 14.19 12.17
C ALA A 381 14.62 14.75 12.86
N ASN A 382 13.92 13.94 13.66
CA ASN A 382 12.74 14.41 14.40
C ASN A 382 13.11 15.38 15.53
N ARG A 383 14.22 15.16 16.25
CA ARG A 383 14.68 16.07 17.31
C ARG A 383 15.01 17.46 16.82
N ARG A 384 15.47 17.60 15.57
CA ARG A 384 15.69 18.93 14.96
C ARG A 384 14.41 19.77 14.88
N LEU A 385 13.24 19.14 14.90
CA LEU A 385 11.94 19.83 14.88
C LEU A 385 11.49 20.27 16.28
N GLU A 386 12.14 19.84 17.37
CA GLU A 386 11.80 20.28 18.72
C GLU A 386 11.94 21.82 18.83
N GLY A 387 10.92 22.46 19.41
CA GLY A 387 10.77 23.90 19.50
C GLY A 387 10.16 24.57 18.26
N GLN A 388 10.12 23.90 17.10
CA GLN A 388 9.56 24.45 15.86
C GLN A 388 8.04 24.26 15.78
N ARG A 389 7.37 25.12 15.00
CA ARG A 389 5.97 24.96 14.61
C ARG A 389 5.89 24.21 13.28
N VAL A 390 5.01 23.21 13.21
CA VAL A 390 4.78 22.41 12.00
C VAL A 390 3.30 22.30 11.70
N GLU A 391 2.94 22.31 10.42
CA GLU A 391 1.55 22.11 9.96
C GLU A 391 1.14 20.64 10.09
N VAL A 392 0.08 20.36 10.83
CA VAL A 392 -0.48 19.03 11.08
C VAL A 392 -1.90 18.94 10.55
N LEU A 393 -2.18 17.93 9.71
CA LEU A 393 -3.54 17.54 9.37
C LEU A 393 -4.06 16.60 10.46
N VAL A 394 -5.09 17.01 11.19
CA VAL A 394 -5.63 16.24 12.32
C VAL A 394 -6.46 15.07 11.81
N GLU A 395 -6.05 13.85 12.14
CA GLU A 395 -6.68 12.61 11.67
C GLU A 395 -7.79 12.11 12.60
N GLY A 396 -7.68 12.36 13.90
CA GLY A 396 -8.58 11.81 14.92
C GLY A 396 -7.94 11.70 16.29
N GLN A 397 -8.57 10.92 17.17
CA GLN A 397 -7.99 10.56 18.46
C GLN A 397 -6.76 9.66 18.29
N SER A 398 -5.78 9.81 19.17
CA SER A 398 -4.60 8.95 19.19
C SER A 398 -4.98 7.53 19.62
N LYS A 399 -4.49 6.54 18.87
CA LYS A 399 -4.68 5.11 19.16
C LYS A 399 -4.08 4.69 20.51
N THR A 400 -3.07 5.39 20.99
CA THR A 400 -2.37 5.09 22.24
C THR A 400 -2.88 5.91 23.42
N ASN A 401 -3.60 7.00 23.16
CA ASN A 401 -4.22 7.82 24.18
C ASN A 401 -5.45 8.56 23.59
N PRO A 402 -6.68 8.05 23.84
CA PRO A 402 -7.91 8.65 23.32
C PRO A 402 -8.19 10.09 23.78
N GLU A 403 -7.55 10.56 24.86
CA GLU A 403 -7.68 11.94 25.35
C GLU A 403 -6.85 12.94 24.52
N LYS A 404 -6.02 12.45 23.59
CA LYS A 404 -5.18 13.27 22.72
C LYS A 404 -5.58 13.12 21.27
N MET A 405 -5.31 14.16 20.50
CA MET A 405 -5.43 14.13 19.05
C MET A 405 -4.13 13.65 18.41
N THR A 406 -4.26 13.02 17.25
CA THR A 406 -3.16 12.65 16.37
C THR A 406 -3.37 13.24 14.99
N GLY A 407 -2.28 13.55 14.33
CA GLY A 407 -2.28 13.96 12.93
C GLY A 407 -0.92 13.75 12.29
N ARG A 408 -0.83 14.12 11.01
CA ARG A 408 0.42 14.00 10.25
C ARG A 408 0.91 15.34 9.73
N THR A 409 2.23 15.53 9.77
CA THR A 409 2.88 16.66 9.10
C THR A 409 2.86 16.50 7.58
N ARG A 410 3.23 17.55 6.84
CA ARG A 410 3.45 17.45 5.40
C ARG A 410 4.52 16.40 5.05
N THR A 411 5.57 16.31 5.84
CA THR A 411 6.62 15.27 5.73
C THR A 411 6.21 13.89 6.28
N ASN A 412 4.91 13.63 6.49
CA ASN A 412 4.36 12.34 6.93
C ASN A 412 4.79 11.88 8.34
N ARG A 413 5.15 12.81 9.24
CA ARG A 413 5.50 12.49 10.64
C ARG A 413 4.26 12.51 11.51
N ILE A 414 4.13 11.54 12.42
CA ILE A 414 3.01 11.46 13.37
C ILE A 414 3.25 12.45 14.51
N VAL A 415 2.25 13.27 14.80
CA VAL A 415 2.26 14.22 15.92
C VAL A 415 1.06 13.96 16.82
N VAL A 416 1.31 13.80 18.12
CA VAL A 416 0.29 13.63 19.15
C VAL A 416 0.26 14.87 20.05
N PHE A 417 -0.90 15.48 20.22
CA PHE A 417 -1.05 16.76 20.92
C PHE A 417 -2.41 16.86 21.62
N ASN A 418 -2.55 17.79 22.55
CA ASN A 418 -3.83 18.06 23.20
C ASN A 418 -4.72 18.86 22.24
N GLY A 419 -5.98 18.46 22.08
CA GLY A 419 -6.91 19.14 21.18
C GLY A 419 -8.31 18.52 21.24
N ASP A 420 -9.28 19.23 20.66
CA ASP A 420 -10.68 18.80 20.59
C ASP A 420 -10.94 17.99 19.30
N GLU A 421 -11.94 17.11 19.33
CA GLU A 421 -12.43 16.35 18.17
C GLU A 421 -12.92 17.27 17.03
N GLN A 422 -13.37 18.49 17.34
CA GLN A 422 -13.71 19.51 16.33
C GLN A 422 -12.54 19.92 15.42
N LEU A 423 -11.31 19.52 15.75
CA LEU A 423 -10.13 19.75 14.92
C LEU A 423 -9.97 18.72 13.80
N VAL A 424 -10.66 17.58 13.83
CA VAL A 424 -10.54 16.53 12.81
C VAL A 424 -10.77 17.10 11.41
N GLY A 425 -9.81 16.83 10.51
CA GLY A 425 -9.84 17.32 9.13
C GLY A 425 -9.36 18.77 8.95
N LYS A 426 -8.96 19.47 10.02
CA LYS A 426 -8.35 20.80 9.94
C LYS A 426 -6.83 20.70 9.85
N LEU A 427 -6.23 21.69 9.20
CA LEU A 427 -4.80 21.96 9.27
C LEU A 427 -4.56 22.88 10.47
N VAL A 428 -3.69 22.48 11.39
CA VAL A 428 -3.32 23.25 12.58
C VAL A 428 -1.81 23.36 12.66
N GLU A 429 -1.30 24.50 13.15
CA GLU A 429 0.10 24.59 13.52
C GLU A 429 0.30 23.98 14.91
N VAL A 430 1.30 23.11 15.05
CA VAL A 430 1.66 22.48 16.32
C VAL A 430 3.11 22.76 16.61
N ARG A 431 3.41 23.34 17.77
CA ARG A 431 4.76 23.44 18.31
C ARG A 431 5.21 22.08 18.83
N ILE A 432 6.31 21.56 18.31
CA ILE A 432 6.87 20.28 18.77
C ILE A 432 7.61 20.50 20.09
N LEU A 433 7.22 19.75 21.11
CA LEU A 433 7.83 19.81 22.45
C LEU A 433 8.85 18.69 22.66
N ALA A 434 8.59 17.52 22.09
CA ALA A 434 9.47 16.36 22.21
C ALA A 434 9.33 15.43 21.00
N ALA A 435 10.43 14.82 20.58
CA ALA A 435 10.48 13.90 19.47
C ALA A 435 11.03 12.53 19.89
N LYS A 436 10.34 11.47 19.47
CA LYS A 436 10.83 10.09 19.45
C LYS A 436 11.07 9.65 18.00
N THR A 437 11.64 8.46 17.82
CA THR A 437 11.97 7.89 16.50
C THR A 437 10.76 7.85 15.55
N PHE A 438 9.57 7.48 16.06
CA PHE A 438 8.38 7.25 15.22
C PHE A 438 7.22 8.21 15.50
N THR A 439 7.33 9.07 16.51
CA THR A 439 6.22 9.93 16.95
C THR A 439 6.77 11.17 17.62
N MET A 440 6.15 12.31 17.34
CA MET A 440 6.44 13.58 17.98
C MET A 440 5.26 14.00 18.85
N PHE A 441 5.53 14.83 19.84
CA PHE A 441 4.56 15.35 20.79
C PHE A 441 4.60 16.86 20.78
N GLY A 442 3.43 17.50 20.84
CA GLY A 442 3.35 18.95 20.74
C GLY A 442 2.09 19.56 21.34
N GLU A 443 1.95 20.85 21.10
CA GLU A 443 0.82 21.70 21.50
C GLU A 443 0.49 22.70 20.37
N ILE A 444 -0.78 23.11 20.25
CA ILE A 444 -1.24 24.06 19.22
C ILE A 444 -0.73 25.49 19.55
#